data_AF-A0A927TB41-F1
#
_entry.id   AF-A0A927TB41-F1
#
_cell.length_a   1.000
_cell.length_b   1.000
_cell.length_c   1.000
_cell.angle_alpha   90.00
_cell.angle_beta   90.00
_cell.angle_gamma   90.00
#
_symmetry.space_group_name_H-M   'P 1'
#
loop_
_entity.id
_entity.type
_entity.pdbx_description
1 polymer ?
#
loop_
_entity_poly.entity_id
_entity_poly.type
_entity_poly.pdbx_seq_one_letter_code
_entity_poly.pdbx_strand_id
1 'polypeptide(L)'
;MKKAHLLCLAGLLITALSSSACGRGTDDTTADLNTKQLNQYIKTITSEPYELVEVSNIYNDPDYKEYTLHSTKRDLTFHVYSYHELTDEKSKIRIKSKESTYLTDYYNLIRDIYKEDIFAEFDAYPASFNEGILAEDANQLESIQDSIIAANQLYQKETAYNNAQNLASNPFGFIKVYGKDNNDRYHEIHQYPIDGNQLDAEKLKAETAAIVSQMLADDQLSFETFGAYADQTGTIHKQKLNHIYLNGKEMLYDTKQSPYCYFALSTDSYCYAYYEAELGTYMMSMDYGFVADYGGSPPLIAAEYAKALGGEYKLLTTDQKARDLDLASTWMIHGHTWELTAKHTEKKNLHDFKVTKDGEDLNLETYDGPTMFVAGLKVEDFCKLFDLSYEIDEKADSIYFTSVE
;
A
#
# COMPACT_ATOMS: atom_id res chain seq x y z
N MET A 1 -76.90 51.46 23.82
CA MET A 1 -76.72 52.84 23.34
C MET A 1 -75.40 52.90 22.59
N LYS A 2 -75.49 53.13 21.27
CA LYS A 2 -74.47 53.57 20.27
C LYS A 2 -73.00 53.13 20.38
N LYS A 3 -72.66 52.28 19.39
CA LYS A 3 -71.67 52.45 18.29
C LYS A 3 -70.28 51.80 18.43
N ALA A 4 -70.14 50.66 17.74
CA ALA A 4 -69.48 50.49 16.42
C ALA A 4 -67.96 50.76 16.34
N HIS A 5 -67.09 50.02 15.63
CA HIS A 5 -67.14 49.12 14.48
C HIS A 5 -65.88 48.20 14.56
N LEU A 6 -65.92 46.88 14.34
CA LEU A 6 -66.09 46.09 13.10
C LEU A 6 -64.73 45.53 12.56
N LEU A 7 -64.65 44.19 12.54
CA LEU A 7 -64.03 43.28 11.54
C LEU A 7 -62.49 43.29 11.32
N CYS A 8 -61.80 42.21 10.93
CA CYS A 8 -62.17 40.83 10.56
C CYS A 8 -60.94 39.88 10.57
N LEU A 9 -61.26 38.61 10.34
CA LEU A 9 -60.54 37.34 10.34
C LEU A 9 -59.39 37.13 9.32
N ALA A 10 -58.58 36.11 9.66
CA ALA A 10 -58.01 35.02 8.83
C ALA A 10 -56.81 35.29 7.91
N GLY A 11 -55.82 34.38 7.99
CA GLY A 11 -54.63 34.35 7.16
C GLY A 11 -54.73 33.43 5.95
N LEU A 12 -53.69 33.44 5.11
CA LEU A 12 -53.13 32.29 4.39
C LEU A 12 -51.87 32.70 3.62
N LEU A 13 -51.05 31.69 3.39
CA LEU A 13 -49.79 31.55 2.66
C LEU A 13 -49.86 32.01 1.17
N ILE A 14 -48.69 32.34 0.58
CA ILE A 14 -48.22 32.09 -0.83
C ILE A 14 -47.53 33.29 -1.55
N THR A 15 -46.21 33.13 -1.70
CA THR A 15 -45.24 33.48 -2.76
C THR A 15 -45.24 34.80 -3.56
N ALA A 16 -44.01 35.35 -3.63
CA ALA A 16 -43.26 35.84 -4.79
C ALA A 16 -43.75 37.09 -5.56
N LEU A 17 -42.86 38.09 -5.64
CA LEU A 17 -42.55 38.80 -6.88
C LEU A 17 -41.15 39.44 -6.81
N SER A 18 -40.39 39.16 -7.86
CA SER A 18 -38.99 39.46 -8.14
C SER A 18 -38.78 40.79 -8.86
N SER A 19 -37.52 41.28 -8.79
CA SER A 19 -36.82 42.17 -9.75
C SER A 19 -37.21 43.67 -9.66
N SER A 20 -36.36 44.71 -9.82
CA SER A 20 -34.95 44.98 -10.17
C SER A 20 -34.69 46.44 -9.68
N ALA A 21 -33.50 47.04 -9.53
CA ALA A 21 -32.23 46.88 -10.23
C ALA A 21 -31.09 47.67 -9.54
N CYS A 22 -29.87 47.26 -9.92
CA CYS A 22 -28.62 48.01 -10.01
C CYS A 22 -27.65 48.02 -8.82
N GLY A 23 -27.05 46.85 -8.57
CA GLY A 23 -25.65 46.72 -8.15
C GLY A 23 -25.07 45.48 -8.81
N ARG A 24 -24.15 45.64 -9.77
CA ARG A 24 -23.39 44.55 -10.39
C ARG A 24 -22.57 43.84 -9.30
N GLY A 25 -22.73 42.53 -9.16
CA GLY A 25 -21.92 41.66 -8.30
C GLY A 25 -21.99 40.21 -8.77
N THR A 26 -20.97 39.81 -9.51
CA THR A 26 -20.47 38.46 -9.81
C THR A 26 -21.21 37.23 -9.28
N ASP A 27 -21.65 36.39 -10.23
CA ASP A 27 -21.71 34.91 -10.23
C ASP A 27 -21.83 34.16 -8.89
N ASP A 28 -23.09 33.88 -8.54
CA ASP A 28 -23.57 33.04 -7.43
C ASP A 28 -23.39 31.51 -7.69
N THR A 29 -22.46 31.12 -8.57
CA THR A 29 -22.19 29.69 -8.87
C THR A 29 -21.10 29.09 -7.99
N THR A 30 -20.29 29.92 -7.32
CA THR A 30 -19.20 29.45 -6.44
C THR A 30 -19.64 29.20 -5.00
N ALA A 31 -20.68 29.91 -4.51
CA ALA A 31 -21.20 29.73 -3.15
C ALA A 31 -21.89 28.36 -2.96
N ASP A 32 -22.61 27.89 -3.97
CA ASP A 32 -23.33 26.61 -3.95
C ASP A 32 -22.39 25.41 -4.12
N LEU A 33 -21.33 25.56 -4.94
CA LEU A 33 -20.28 24.55 -5.12
C LEU A 33 -19.44 24.36 -3.86
N ASN A 34 -19.03 25.45 -3.20
CA ASN A 34 -18.25 25.39 -1.96
C ASN A 34 -19.02 24.72 -0.82
N THR A 35 -20.33 24.97 -0.71
CA THR A 35 -21.17 24.33 0.33
C THR A 35 -21.35 22.83 0.04
N LYS A 36 -21.54 22.44 -1.21
CA LYS A 36 -21.66 21.03 -1.59
C LYS A 36 -20.35 20.26 -1.42
N GLN A 37 -19.21 20.85 -1.82
CA GLN A 37 -17.88 20.26 -1.67
C GLN A 37 -17.46 20.18 -0.21
N LEU A 38 -17.71 21.23 0.58
CA LEU A 38 -17.49 21.22 2.04
C LEU A 38 -18.33 20.13 2.70
N ASN A 39 -19.62 20.03 2.38
CA ASN A 39 -20.48 18.99 2.94
C ASN A 39 -20.05 17.58 2.53
N GLN A 40 -19.54 17.40 1.30
CA GLN A 40 -18.95 16.13 0.86
C GLN A 40 -17.67 15.82 1.64
N TYR A 41 -16.80 16.81 1.83
CA TYR A 41 -15.57 16.67 2.61
C TYR A 41 -15.88 16.34 4.08
N ILE A 42 -16.80 17.04 4.74
CA ILE A 42 -17.17 16.74 6.14
C ILE A 42 -17.72 15.31 6.28
N LYS A 43 -18.46 14.79 5.30
CA LYS A 43 -18.90 13.39 5.31
C LYS A 43 -17.76 12.38 5.24
N THR A 44 -16.62 12.77 4.67
CA THR A 44 -15.38 11.95 4.74
C THR A 44 -14.70 12.05 6.10
N ILE A 45 -15.01 13.10 6.87
CA ILE A 45 -14.42 13.34 8.20
C ILE A 45 -15.19 12.65 9.30
N THR A 46 -16.51 12.86 9.32
CA THR A 46 -17.36 12.45 10.42
C THR A 46 -18.73 12.00 9.94
N SER A 47 -19.32 11.05 10.64
CA SER A 47 -20.72 10.63 10.47
C SER A 47 -21.65 11.36 11.44
N GLU A 48 -21.06 12.15 12.33
CA GLU A 48 -21.76 12.87 13.37
C GLU A 48 -22.57 14.02 12.77
N PRO A 49 -23.86 14.17 13.13
CA PRO A 49 -24.64 15.31 12.65
C PRO A 49 -24.13 16.60 13.30
N TYR A 50 -23.93 17.63 12.47
CA TYR A 50 -23.35 18.91 12.86
C TYR A 50 -24.23 20.08 12.41
N GLU A 51 -23.99 21.23 13.02
CA GLU A 51 -24.48 22.53 12.57
C GLU A 51 -23.32 23.48 12.28
N LEU A 52 -23.48 24.30 11.23
CA LEU A 52 -22.52 25.37 10.91
C LEU A 52 -22.81 26.56 11.82
N VAL A 53 -21.86 26.92 12.68
CA VAL A 53 -21.98 28.00 13.65
C VAL A 53 -21.48 29.31 13.06
N GLU A 54 -20.31 29.28 12.42
CA GLU A 54 -19.64 30.48 11.93
C GLU A 54 -18.88 30.20 10.62
N VAL A 55 -18.79 31.22 9.78
CA VAL A 55 -17.87 31.27 8.63
C VAL A 55 -17.03 32.52 8.73
N SER A 56 -15.71 32.35 8.81
CA SER A 56 -14.76 33.44 8.97
C SER A 56 -13.83 33.49 7.75
N ASN A 57 -13.74 34.65 7.11
CA ASN A 57 -12.78 34.87 6.02
C ASN A 57 -11.45 35.29 6.65
N ILE A 58 -10.47 34.38 6.65
CA ILE A 58 -9.14 34.64 7.23
C ILE A 58 -8.29 35.44 6.23
N TYR A 59 -8.31 35.07 4.95
CA TYR A 59 -7.60 35.78 3.89
C TYR A 59 -8.38 35.72 2.58
N ASN A 60 -8.38 36.80 1.79
CA ASN A 60 -9.21 36.90 0.58
C ASN A 60 -8.46 36.51 -0.72
N ASP A 61 -7.13 36.37 -0.72
CA ASP A 61 -6.33 35.97 -1.90
C ASP A 61 -4.97 35.23 -1.63
N PRO A 62 -4.93 33.90 -1.46
CA PRO A 62 -6.00 32.99 -1.81
C PRO A 62 -7.13 33.01 -0.79
N ASP A 63 -8.36 32.79 -1.27
CA ASP A 63 -9.58 32.66 -0.46
C ASP A 63 -9.38 31.54 0.57
N TYR A 64 -9.09 31.96 1.81
CA TYR A 64 -8.84 31.12 2.96
C TYR A 64 -9.95 31.36 3.96
N LYS A 65 -10.80 30.35 4.12
CA LYS A 65 -11.97 30.38 4.98
C LYS A 65 -11.86 29.35 6.08
N GLU A 66 -12.39 29.73 7.22
CA GLU A 66 -12.63 28.85 8.35
C GLU A 66 -14.13 28.66 8.52
N TYR A 67 -14.53 27.40 8.67
CA TYR A 67 -15.89 26.97 8.97
C TYR A 67 -15.87 26.39 10.37
N THR A 68 -16.57 27.04 11.30
CA THR A 68 -16.73 26.56 12.67
C THR A 68 -18.00 25.72 12.74
N LEU A 69 -17.84 24.44 13.08
CA LEU A 69 -18.92 23.47 13.12
C LEU A 69 -19.10 22.95 14.54
N HIS A 70 -20.34 22.75 14.96
CA HIS A 70 -20.67 22.19 16.26
C HIS A 70 -21.42 20.86 16.10
N SER A 71 -21.00 19.84 16.84
CA SER A 71 -21.72 18.58 16.90
C SER A 71 -23.08 18.77 17.57
N THR A 72 -24.10 18.14 17.03
CA THR A 72 -25.44 18.09 17.65
C THR A 72 -25.62 16.92 18.61
N LYS A 73 -24.59 16.07 18.79
CA LYS A 73 -24.62 14.85 19.62
C LYS A 73 -23.78 14.95 20.89
N ARG A 74 -22.79 15.83 20.92
CA ARG A 74 -21.95 16.10 22.09
C ARG A 74 -21.43 17.53 22.01
N ASP A 75 -20.94 18.02 23.14
CA ASP A 75 -20.30 19.33 23.23
C ASP A 75 -18.90 19.29 22.58
N LEU A 76 -18.89 19.34 21.25
CA LEU A 76 -17.67 19.32 20.44
C LEU A 76 -17.81 20.33 19.31
N THR A 77 -16.90 21.30 19.28
CA THR A 77 -16.76 22.27 18.21
C THR A 77 -15.46 21.98 17.47
N PHE A 78 -15.51 21.94 16.14
CA PHE A 78 -14.37 21.67 15.29
C PHE A 78 -14.34 22.61 14.09
N HIS A 79 -13.18 22.73 13.49
CA HIS A 79 -12.87 23.69 12.46
C HIS A 79 -12.53 22.97 11.15
N VAL A 80 -13.07 23.48 10.05
CA VAL A 80 -12.69 23.10 8.70
C VAL A 80 -12.15 24.31 7.98
N TYR A 81 -10.98 24.17 7.38
CA TYR A 81 -10.29 25.23 6.67
C TYR A 81 -10.30 24.93 5.18
N SER A 82 -10.72 25.87 4.34
CA SER A 82 -10.62 25.76 2.89
C SER A 82 -9.61 26.74 2.32
N TYR A 83 -8.71 26.29 1.45
CA TYR A 83 -7.75 27.14 0.74
C TYR A 83 -7.59 26.75 -0.73
N HIS A 84 -7.26 27.72 -1.58
CA HIS A 84 -7.02 27.55 -3.02
C HIS A 84 -5.53 27.62 -3.37
N GLU A 85 -4.68 26.87 -2.67
CA GLU A 85 -3.22 26.94 -2.83
C GLU A 85 -2.60 25.54 -2.98
N LEU A 86 -1.78 25.36 -4.01
CA LEU A 86 -0.88 24.23 -4.18
C LEU A 86 0.55 24.75 -4.03
N THR A 87 1.38 24.08 -3.24
CA THR A 87 2.83 24.35 -3.21
C THR A 87 3.51 23.35 -4.14
N ASP A 88 4.16 23.84 -5.20
CA ASP A 88 5.10 23.01 -5.95
C ASP A 88 6.32 22.73 -5.07
N GLU A 89 6.48 21.48 -4.63
CA GLU A 89 7.51 21.09 -3.68
C GLU A 89 8.95 21.32 -4.20
N LYS A 90 9.15 21.30 -5.53
CA LYS A 90 10.45 21.51 -6.17
C LYS A 90 10.81 22.98 -6.33
N SER A 91 9.84 23.82 -6.68
CA SER A 91 10.09 25.25 -6.93
C SER A 91 9.73 26.14 -5.73
N LYS A 92 9.04 25.61 -4.72
CA LYS A 92 8.42 26.35 -3.60
C LYS A 92 7.50 27.48 -4.06
N ILE A 93 7.03 27.43 -5.33
CA ILE A 93 6.10 28.39 -5.89
C ILE A 93 4.69 28.02 -5.43
N ARG A 94 3.97 29.03 -4.96
CA ARG A 94 2.58 28.95 -4.55
C ARG A 94 1.71 29.16 -5.80
N ILE A 95 0.96 28.13 -6.18
CA ILE A 95 0.08 28.15 -7.35
C ILE A 95 -1.36 28.17 -6.87
N LYS A 96 -2.15 29.10 -7.39
CA LYS A 96 -3.59 29.16 -7.11
C LYS A 96 -4.28 27.95 -7.73
N SER A 97 -4.89 27.11 -6.90
CA SER A 97 -5.68 25.96 -7.35
C SER A 97 -7.08 26.39 -7.78
N LYS A 98 -7.62 25.74 -8.81
CA LYS A 98 -9.04 25.89 -9.19
C LYS A 98 -9.98 25.17 -8.21
N GLU A 99 -9.49 24.15 -7.52
CA GLU A 99 -10.24 23.37 -6.54
C GLU A 99 -9.80 23.71 -5.12
N SER A 100 -10.77 23.82 -4.21
CA SER A 100 -10.54 24.03 -2.80
C SER A 100 -9.90 22.79 -2.17
N THR A 101 -8.80 22.96 -1.46
CA THR A 101 -8.26 21.95 -0.55
C THR A 101 -8.82 22.21 0.84
N TYR A 102 -9.15 21.14 1.57
CA TYR A 102 -9.72 21.25 2.91
C TYR A 102 -8.83 20.57 3.96
N LEU A 103 -8.77 21.17 5.14
CA LEU A 103 -8.14 20.62 6.34
C LEU A 103 -9.10 20.71 7.51
N THR A 104 -8.91 19.87 8.53
CA THR A 104 -9.73 19.90 9.74
C THR A 104 -8.90 19.56 10.97
N ASP A 105 -9.31 20.07 12.13
CA ASP A 105 -8.78 19.69 13.44
C ASP A 105 -9.60 18.59 14.14
N TYR A 106 -10.74 18.16 13.55
CA TYR A 106 -11.69 17.24 14.17
C TYR A 106 -11.01 16.01 14.79
N TYR A 107 -10.17 15.31 14.04
CA TYR A 107 -9.53 14.10 14.53
C TYR A 107 -8.57 14.33 15.68
N ASN A 108 -7.89 15.48 15.73
CA ASN A 108 -7.01 15.80 16.85
C ASN A 108 -7.83 16.06 18.10
N LEU A 109 -8.97 16.74 17.98
CA LEU A 109 -9.90 16.94 19.08
C LEU A 109 -10.47 15.61 19.59
N ILE A 110 -10.87 14.70 18.69
CA ILE A 110 -11.31 13.35 19.08
C ILE A 110 -10.20 12.60 19.80
N ARG A 111 -8.97 12.63 19.27
CA ARG A 111 -7.83 11.98 19.92
C ARG A 111 -7.61 12.53 21.32
N ASP A 112 -7.62 13.85 21.51
CA ASP A 112 -7.40 14.45 22.82
C ASP A 112 -8.43 14.01 23.88
N ILE A 113 -9.67 13.65 23.48
CA ILE A 113 -10.69 13.11 24.40
C ILE A 113 -10.27 11.75 25.00
N TYR A 114 -9.65 10.88 24.20
CA TYR A 114 -9.33 9.50 24.61
C TYR A 114 -7.84 9.30 24.94
N LYS A 115 -7.02 10.32 24.70
CA LYS A 115 -5.56 10.22 24.72
C LYS A 115 -4.99 9.71 26.03
N GLU A 116 -5.42 10.28 27.15
CA GLU A 116 -4.90 9.90 28.47
C GLU A 116 -5.23 8.45 28.81
N ASP A 117 -6.49 8.04 28.63
CA ASP A 117 -6.94 6.67 28.90
C ASP A 117 -6.23 5.65 27.99
N ILE A 118 -6.11 5.93 26.69
CA ILE A 118 -5.46 5.02 25.74
C ILE A 118 -3.95 4.93 26.02
N PHE A 119 -3.27 6.04 26.32
CA PHE A 119 -1.84 6.01 26.61
C PHE A 119 -1.52 5.31 27.93
N ALA A 120 -2.41 5.41 28.93
CA ALA A 120 -2.25 4.70 30.20
C ALA A 120 -2.16 3.16 30.02
N GLU A 121 -2.84 2.59 29.01
CA GLU A 121 -2.73 1.16 28.68
C GLU A 121 -1.32 0.76 28.21
N PHE A 122 -0.50 1.71 27.78
CA PHE A 122 0.85 1.46 27.26
C PHE A 122 1.98 2.02 28.13
N ASP A 123 1.69 2.65 29.27
CA ASP A 123 2.69 3.27 30.17
C ASP A 123 3.75 2.27 30.68
N ALA A 124 3.40 0.98 30.73
CA ALA A 124 4.30 -0.09 31.15
C ALA A 124 5.39 -0.41 30.12
N TYR A 125 5.25 0.04 28.87
CA TYR A 125 6.17 -0.29 27.78
C TYR A 125 7.01 0.94 27.41
N PRO A 126 8.34 0.91 27.63
CA PRO A 126 9.19 2.01 27.21
C PRO A 126 9.19 2.12 25.68
N ALA A 127 8.61 3.20 25.15
CA ALA A 127 8.71 3.57 23.75
C ALA A 127 10.18 3.89 23.44
N SER A 128 10.92 2.90 22.93
CA SER A 128 12.38 2.95 22.89
C SER A 128 12.97 2.75 21.49
N PHE A 129 12.13 2.53 20.47
CA PHE A 129 12.61 2.31 19.10
C PHE A 129 11.59 2.74 18.03
N ASN A 130 11.98 3.62 17.09
CA ASN A 130 11.15 4.07 15.94
C ASN A 130 9.68 4.44 16.26
N GLU A 131 9.42 4.99 17.45
CA GLU A 131 8.07 5.32 17.96
C GLU A 131 7.15 4.10 18.19
N GLY A 132 7.69 2.87 18.22
CA GLY A 132 6.96 1.64 18.52
C GLY A 132 7.36 0.97 19.85
N ILE A 133 6.68 -0.13 20.17
CA ILE A 133 6.90 -0.95 21.35
C ILE A 133 7.74 -2.18 20.96
N LEU A 134 8.84 -2.41 21.67
CA LEU A 134 9.63 -3.63 21.53
C LEU A 134 9.04 -4.73 22.43
N ALA A 135 8.67 -5.86 21.83
CA ALA A 135 8.43 -7.10 22.56
C ALA A 135 9.76 -7.83 22.78
N GLU A 136 10.17 -7.94 24.05
CA GLU A 136 11.40 -8.61 24.49
C GLU A 136 11.22 -10.12 24.65
N ASP A 137 9.98 -10.62 24.70
CA ASP A 137 9.64 -12.04 24.69
C ASP A 137 8.17 -12.27 24.29
N ALA A 138 7.77 -13.55 24.18
CA ALA A 138 6.41 -13.95 23.85
C ALA A 138 5.35 -13.49 24.88
N ASN A 139 5.68 -13.46 26.18
CA ASN A 139 4.72 -13.04 27.21
C ASN A 139 4.49 -11.52 27.17
N GLN A 140 5.54 -10.74 26.89
CA GLN A 140 5.41 -9.30 26.69
C GLN A 140 4.61 -9.01 25.42
N LEU A 141 4.80 -9.76 24.34
CA LEU A 141 3.96 -9.65 23.14
C LEU A 141 2.48 -9.88 23.47
N GLU A 142 2.16 -10.93 24.24
CA GLU A 142 0.78 -11.18 24.69
C GLU A 142 0.22 -10.04 25.55
N SER A 143 1.03 -9.48 26.45
CA SER A 143 0.64 -8.33 27.28
C SER A 143 0.37 -7.08 26.45
N ILE A 144 1.17 -6.84 25.42
CA ILE A 144 0.98 -5.73 24.46
C ILE A 144 -0.34 -5.93 23.70
N GLN A 145 -0.65 -7.14 23.25
CA GLN A 145 -1.93 -7.46 22.59
C GLN A 145 -3.13 -7.21 23.50
N ASP A 146 -3.05 -7.59 24.77
CA ASP A 146 -4.10 -7.33 25.75
C ASP A 146 -4.31 -5.80 25.94
N SER A 147 -3.23 -5.02 25.91
CA SER A 147 -3.26 -3.55 25.99
C SER A 147 -3.89 -2.93 24.72
N ILE A 148 -3.61 -3.50 23.53
CA ILE A 148 -4.25 -3.11 22.25
C ILE A 148 -5.76 -3.38 22.28
N ILE A 149 -6.17 -4.51 22.84
CA ILE A 149 -7.59 -4.86 23.02
C ILE A 149 -8.26 -3.86 23.97
N ALA A 150 -7.64 -3.57 25.12
CA ALA A 150 -8.15 -2.60 26.08
C ALA A 150 -8.27 -1.19 25.48
N ALA A 151 -7.25 -0.72 24.76
CA ALA A 151 -7.27 0.55 24.06
C ALA A 151 -8.39 0.64 23.01
N ASN A 152 -8.62 -0.43 22.24
CA ASN A 152 -9.75 -0.49 21.31
C ASN A 152 -11.10 -0.49 22.02
N GLN A 153 -11.24 -1.14 23.18
CA GLN A 153 -12.46 -1.08 23.99
C GLN A 153 -12.73 0.34 24.54
N LEU A 154 -11.68 1.07 24.94
CA LEU A 154 -11.79 2.46 25.35
C LEU A 154 -12.26 3.35 24.19
N TYR A 155 -11.67 3.18 23.01
CA TYR A 155 -12.00 3.95 21.81
C TYR A 155 -13.33 3.53 21.16
N GLN A 156 -13.84 2.33 21.44
CA GLN A 156 -15.14 1.84 20.95
C GLN A 156 -16.30 2.78 21.29
N LYS A 157 -16.20 3.58 22.36
CA LYS A 157 -17.18 4.62 22.71
C LYS A 157 -17.43 5.60 21.55
N GLU A 158 -16.45 5.82 20.69
CA GLU A 158 -16.56 6.71 19.53
C GLU A 158 -17.53 6.19 18.46
N THR A 159 -17.85 4.89 18.46
CA THR A 159 -18.85 4.30 17.55
C THR A 159 -20.27 4.85 17.76
N ALA A 160 -20.53 5.52 18.88
CA ALA A 160 -21.78 6.25 19.12
C ALA A 160 -21.92 7.52 18.24
N TYR A 161 -20.81 8.06 17.73
CA TYR A 161 -20.75 9.30 16.96
C TYR A 161 -20.31 9.07 15.52
N ASN A 162 -19.38 8.13 15.31
CA ASN A 162 -18.79 7.82 14.02
C ASN A 162 -19.07 6.38 13.58
N ASN A 163 -19.30 6.17 12.29
CA ASN A 163 -19.48 4.83 11.76
C ASN A 163 -18.13 4.09 11.64
N ALA A 164 -18.17 2.76 11.50
CA ALA A 164 -16.97 1.93 11.44
C ALA A 164 -16.04 2.27 10.26
N GLN A 165 -16.58 2.68 9.12
CA GLN A 165 -15.79 3.07 7.94
C GLN A 165 -14.95 4.33 8.22
N ASN A 166 -15.54 5.33 8.88
CA ASN A 166 -14.86 6.57 9.24
C ASN A 166 -13.73 6.33 10.25
N LEU A 167 -13.99 5.48 11.25
CA LEU A 167 -13.01 5.12 12.26
C LEU A 167 -11.85 4.29 11.70
N ALA A 168 -12.14 3.33 10.81
CA ALA A 168 -11.10 2.55 10.13
C ALA A 168 -10.22 3.44 9.22
N SER A 169 -10.80 4.45 8.58
CA SER A 169 -10.06 5.39 7.74
C SER A 169 -9.26 6.41 8.55
N ASN A 170 -9.66 6.66 9.81
CA ASN A 170 -9.07 7.67 10.68
C ASN A 170 -8.99 7.14 12.13
N PRO A 171 -8.14 6.13 12.37
CA PRO A 171 -7.98 5.58 13.71
C PRO A 171 -7.43 6.64 14.66
N PHE A 172 -7.63 6.42 15.95
CA PHE A 172 -6.97 7.21 17.00
C PHE A 172 -5.47 7.25 16.74
N GLY A 173 -4.87 6.10 16.42
CA GLY A 173 -3.49 5.95 16.02
C GLY A 173 -3.17 4.50 15.70
N PHE A 174 -1.88 4.21 15.59
CA PHE A 174 -1.39 2.87 15.34
C PHE A 174 -0.30 2.51 16.36
N ILE A 175 -0.37 1.30 16.88
CA ILE A 175 0.65 0.74 17.77
C ILE A 175 1.52 -0.19 16.95
N LYS A 176 2.77 0.21 16.73
CA LYS A 176 3.77 -0.63 16.07
C LYS A 176 4.44 -1.52 17.10
N VAL A 177 4.49 -2.81 16.84
CA VAL A 177 5.13 -3.80 17.70
C VAL A 177 6.32 -4.39 16.96
N TYR A 178 7.48 -4.37 17.60
CA TYR A 178 8.74 -4.86 17.06
C TYR A 178 9.24 -6.07 17.85
N GLY A 179 9.99 -6.94 17.19
CA GLY A 179 10.80 -7.98 17.81
C GLY A 179 12.23 -7.94 17.28
N LYS A 180 13.09 -8.81 17.82
CA LYS A 180 14.49 -8.93 17.40
C LYS A 180 14.80 -10.29 16.80
N ASP A 181 15.71 -10.29 15.83
CA ASP A 181 16.37 -11.50 15.37
C ASP A 181 17.58 -11.88 16.24
N ASN A 182 18.26 -12.98 15.90
CA ASN A 182 19.44 -13.47 16.62
C ASN A 182 20.66 -12.53 16.54
N ASN A 183 20.62 -11.49 15.72
CA ASN A 183 21.70 -10.51 15.53
C ASN A 183 21.33 -9.12 16.07
N ASP A 184 20.34 -9.05 16.96
CA ASP A 184 19.83 -7.79 17.54
C ASP A 184 19.26 -6.80 16.50
N ARG A 185 18.90 -7.26 15.29
CA ARG A 185 18.21 -6.40 14.32
C ARG A 185 16.73 -6.39 14.64
N TYR A 186 16.14 -5.21 14.53
CA TYR A 186 14.73 -4.97 14.80
C TYR A 186 13.87 -5.24 13.57
N HIS A 187 12.78 -5.98 13.76
CA HIS A 187 11.80 -6.30 12.72
C HIS A 187 10.40 -5.95 13.22
N GLU A 188 9.61 -5.28 12.38
CA GLU A 188 8.23 -4.96 12.72
C GLU A 188 7.40 -6.25 12.65
N ILE A 189 6.81 -6.65 13.78
CA ILE A 189 5.90 -7.79 13.83
C ILE A 189 4.58 -7.37 13.18
N HIS A 190 4.00 -6.29 13.68
CA HIS A 190 2.74 -5.78 13.15
C HIS A 190 2.48 -4.34 13.60
N GLN A 191 1.58 -3.68 12.86
CA GLN A 191 1.04 -2.36 13.19
C GLN A 191 -0.46 -2.47 13.45
N TYR A 192 -0.87 -2.32 14.71
CA TYR A 192 -2.26 -2.49 15.12
C TYR A 192 -2.99 -1.14 15.15
N PRO A 193 -4.11 -0.98 14.43
CA PRO A 193 -4.94 0.22 14.53
C PRO A 193 -5.69 0.26 15.86
N ILE A 194 -5.83 1.47 16.42
CA ILE A 194 -6.80 1.76 17.47
C ILE A 194 -7.98 2.49 16.81
N ASP A 195 -8.92 1.73 16.28
CA ASP A 195 -10.08 2.22 15.52
C ASP A 195 -11.42 1.99 16.22
N GLY A 196 -11.39 1.37 17.41
CA GLY A 196 -12.59 1.16 18.24
C GLY A 196 -13.45 -0.01 17.74
N ASN A 197 -12.96 -0.77 16.77
CA ASN A 197 -13.58 -2.03 16.40
C ASN A 197 -13.44 -3.02 17.57
N GLN A 198 -14.50 -3.79 17.78
CA GLN A 198 -14.44 -4.88 18.74
C GLN A 198 -13.48 -5.95 18.20
N LEU A 199 -12.30 -6.04 18.81
CA LEU A 199 -11.34 -7.07 18.51
C LEU A 199 -11.77 -8.38 19.19
N ASP A 200 -11.89 -9.43 18.39
CA ASP A 200 -11.92 -10.78 18.90
C ASP A 200 -10.50 -11.13 19.38
N ALA A 201 -10.34 -11.24 20.70
CA ALA A 201 -9.04 -11.48 21.34
C ALA A 201 -8.41 -12.79 20.87
N GLU A 202 -9.20 -13.84 20.64
CA GLU A 202 -8.69 -15.12 20.16
C GLU A 202 -8.20 -15.00 18.72
N LYS A 203 -8.96 -14.28 17.88
CA LYS A 203 -8.58 -14.01 16.50
C LYS A 203 -7.30 -13.18 16.41
N LEU A 204 -7.19 -12.09 17.17
CA LEU A 204 -5.99 -11.23 17.19
C LEU A 204 -4.74 -12.02 17.59
N LYS A 205 -4.86 -12.85 18.64
CA LYS A 205 -3.77 -13.69 19.13
C LYS A 205 -3.37 -14.74 18.11
N ALA A 206 -4.35 -15.39 17.46
CA ALA A 206 -4.10 -16.37 16.40
C ALA A 206 -3.42 -15.74 15.17
N GLU A 207 -3.89 -14.57 14.71
CA GLU A 207 -3.30 -13.85 13.58
C GLU A 207 -1.85 -13.43 13.88
N THR A 208 -1.60 -12.91 15.08
CA THR A 208 -0.25 -12.53 15.49
C THR A 208 0.65 -13.75 15.66
N ALA A 209 0.15 -14.86 16.20
CA ALA A 209 0.90 -16.11 16.30
C ALA A 209 1.33 -16.62 14.92
N ALA A 210 0.44 -16.55 13.92
CA ALA A 210 0.76 -16.90 12.54
C ALA A 210 1.86 -15.99 11.97
N ILE A 211 1.78 -14.68 12.19
CA ILE A 211 2.81 -13.70 11.77
C ILE A 211 4.15 -14.03 12.42
N VAL A 212 4.20 -14.19 13.75
CA VAL A 212 5.44 -14.48 14.48
C VAL A 212 6.03 -15.81 14.02
N SER A 213 5.21 -16.82 13.79
CA SER A 213 5.66 -18.13 13.29
C SER A 213 6.27 -18.02 11.88
N GLN A 214 5.66 -17.23 10.99
CA GLN A 214 6.22 -16.95 9.68
C GLN A 214 7.56 -16.20 9.80
N MET A 215 7.63 -15.17 10.64
CA MET A 215 8.86 -14.41 10.86
C MET A 215 9.99 -15.25 11.49
N LEU A 216 9.64 -16.23 12.33
CA LEU A 216 10.59 -17.23 12.84
C LEU A 216 11.10 -18.13 11.71
N ALA A 217 10.21 -18.60 10.83
CA ALA A 217 10.60 -19.40 9.66
C ALA A 217 11.53 -18.60 8.73
N ASP A 218 11.28 -17.30 8.57
CA ASP A 218 12.08 -16.38 7.74
C ASP A 218 13.34 -15.82 8.41
N ASP A 219 13.73 -16.34 9.60
CA ASP A 219 14.89 -15.88 10.39
C ASP A 219 14.85 -14.37 10.76
N GLN A 220 13.66 -13.76 10.76
CA GLN A 220 13.42 -12.36 11.13
C GLN A 220 13.18 -12.16 12.63
N LEU A 221 12.88 -13.24 13.36
CA LEU A 221 12.79 -13.22 14.82
C LEU A 221 13.65 -14.32 15.43
N SER A 222 14.09 -14.08 16.67
CA SER A 222 14.89 -15.05 17.41
C SER A 222 14.04 -16.18 17.96
N PHE A 223 14.40 -17.42 17.66
CA PHE A 223 13.83 -18.61 18.33
C PHE A 223 14.11 -18.64 19.84
N GLU A 224 15.19 -18.00 20.31
CA GLU A 224 15.46 -17.88 21.76
C GLU A 224 14.40 -17.01 22.45
N THR A 225 13.96 -15.96 21.76
CA THR A 225 13.01 -14.97 22.30
C THR A 225 11.55 -15.37 22.09
N PHE A 226 11.23 -15.89 20.90
CA PHE A 226 9.85 -16.18 20.47
C PHE A 226 9.60 -17.68 20.24
N GLY A 227 10.47 -18.56 20.75
CA GLY A 227 10.37 -20.01 20.54
C GLY A 227 9.06 -20.65 21.00
N ALA A 228 8.25 -19.97 21.82
CA ALA A 228 6.89 -20.40 22.16
C ALA A 228 5.98 -20.55 20.93
N TYR A 229 6.27 -19.87 19.82
CA TYR A 229 5.54 -19.98 18.56
C TYR A 229 6.16 -21.01 17.59
N ALA A 230 7.26 -21.67 17.97
CA ALA A 230 8.01 -22.55 17.07
C ALA A 230 7.21 -23.77 16.58
N ASP A 231 6.28 -24.30 17.37
CA ASP A 231 5.50 -25.50 17.01
C ASP A 231 4.64 -25.29 15.75
N GLN A 232 4.33 -24.05 15.40
CA GLN A 232 3.57 -23.70 14.20
C GLN A 232 4.45 -23.62 12.94
N THR A 233 5.78 -23.59 13.09
CA THR A 233 6.72 -23.42 11.96
C THR A 233 6.92 -24.69 11.12
N GLY A 234 6.62 -25.87 11.67
CA GLY A 234 6.93 -27.15 11.00
C GLY A 234 6.18 -27.40 9.68
N THR A 235 5.18 -26.59 9.37
CA THR A 235 4.41 -26.62 8.11
C THR A 235 4.49 -25.31 7.32
N ILE A 236 5.33 -24.36 7.77
CA ILE A 236 5.46 -23.04 7.17
C ILE A 236 6.71 -23.03 6.29
N HIS A 237 6.53 -22.62 5.04
CA HIS A 237 7.62 -22.39 4.10
C HIS A 237 8.21 -21.00 4.34
N LYS A 238 9.52 -20.85 4.12
CA LYS A 238 10.13 -19.51 4.02
C LYS A 238 9.47 -18.70 2.90
N GLN A 239 9.06 -17.47 3.18
CA GLN A 239 8.48 -16.57 2.18
C GLN A 239 9.47 -16.24 1.07
N LYS A 240 10.78 -16.25 1.39
CA LYS A 240 11.83 -15.88 0.46
C LYS A 240 13.05 -16.77 0.65
N LEU A 241 13.67 -17.18 -0.45
CA LEU A 241 14.98 -17.81 -0.50
C LEU A 241 15.97 -16.83 -1.15
N ASN A 242 16.92 -16.32 -0.38
CA ASN A 242 17.80 -15.23 -0.84
C ASN A 242 18.95 -15.68 -1.76
N HIS A 243 19.19 -16.98 -1.89
CA HIS A 243 20.27 -17.51 -2.71
C HIS A 243 19.75 -18.42 -3.83
N ILE A 244 20.28 -18.21 -5.03
CA ILE A 244 20.00 -19.04 -6.20
C ILE A 244 21.32 -19.60 -6.70
N TYR A 245 21.41 -20.92 -6.86
CA TYR A 245 22.59 -21.58 -7.40
C TYR A 245 22.27 -22.28 -8.71
N LEU A 246 23.20 -22.25 -9.65
CA LEU A 246 23.15 -22.99 -10.91
C LEU A 246 24.42 -23.82 -11.06
N ASN A 247 24.26 -25.15 -11.15
CA ASN A 247 25.38 -26.10 -11.20
C ASN A 247 26.42 -25.86 -10.08
N GLY A 248 25.94 -25.56 -8.87
CA GLY A 248 26.76 -25.29 -7.69
C GLY A 248 27.41 -23.90 -7.63
N LYS A 249 27.15 -23.02 -8.60
CA LYS A 249 27.62 -21.63 -8.59
C LYS A 249 26.48 -20.68 -8.28
N GLU A 250 26.69 -19.77 -7.34
CA GLU A 250 25.71 -18.73 -7.01
C GLU A 250 25.47 -17.81 -8.21
N MET A 251 24.19 -17.58 -8.51
CA MET A 251 23.73 -16.66 -9.54
C MET A 251 23.60 -15.27 -8.93
N LEU A 252 24.55 -14.41 -9.26
CA LEU A 252 24.53 -12.99 -8.92
C LEU A 252 24.13 -12.23 -10.18
N TYR A 253 22.93 -11.66 -10.22
CA TYR A 253 22.46 -10.95 -11.40
C TYR A 253 23.18 -9.59 -11.50
N ASP A 254 23.62 -9.22 -12.70
CA ASP A 254 24.47 -8.04 -12.92
C ASP A 254 23.75 -6.76 -12.48
N THR A 255 24.44 -5.94 -11.70
CA THR A 255 23.92 -4.67 -11.19
C THR A 255 24.13 -3.51 -12.16
N LYS A 256 25.00 -3.58 -13.20
CA LYS A 256 25.43 -2.38 -13.95
C LYS A 256 25.89 -2.52 -15.41
N GLN A 257 26.01 -3.71 -16.03
CA GLN A 257 26.43 -3.78 -17.45
C GLN A 257 25.27 -4.08 -18.40
N SER A 258 24.72 -3.02 -18.99
CA SER A 258 24.00 -3.17 -20.25
C SER A 258 24.25 -1.97 -21.15
N PRO A 259 24.25 -2.16 -22.49
CA PRO A 259 24.33 -1.07 -23.46
C PRO A 259 23.08 -0.16 -23.46
N TYR A 260 22.06 -0.55 -22.68
CA TYR A 260 20.81 0.13 -22.36
C TYR A 260 20.98 1.46 -21.58
N CYS A 261 20.13 2.50 -21.78
CA CYS A 261 20.06 3.67 -20.88
C CYS A 261 19.00 3.42 -19.80
N TYR A 262 19.33 3.57 -18.50
CA TYR A 262 18.46 3.09 -17.42
C TYR A 262 17.95 4.15 -16.46
N PHE A 263 16.62 4.26 -16.41
CA PHE A 263 15.92 4.48 -15.16
C PHE A 263 15.83 3.13 -14.43
N ALA A 264 16.53 3.00 -13.30
CA ALA A 264 16.33 1.98 -12.26
C ALA A 264 16.35 0.49 -12.68
N LEU A 265 17.39 0.02 -13.36
CA LEU A 265 17.71 -1.41 -13.33
C LEU A 265 18.25 -1.78 -11.94
N SER A 266 17.40 -2.36 -11.10
CA SER A 266 17.81 -3.01 -9.86
C SER A 266 17.47 -4.49 -9.98
N THR A 267 18.42 -5.29 -10.46
CA THR A 267 18.30 -6.75 -10.51
C THR A 267 18.35 -7.39 -9.12
N ASP A 268 18.69 -6.62 -8.08
CA ASP A 268 18.59 -7.03 -6.67
C ASP A 268 17.19 -7.59 -6.33
N SER A 269 16.14 -7.08 -6.99
CA SER A 269 14.77 -7.54 -6.82
C SER A 269 14.47 -8.87 -7.51
N TYR A 270 15.41 -9.44 -8.27
CA TYR A 270 15.26 -10.68 -9.06
C TYR A 270 16.08 -11.85 -8.49
N CYS A 271 16.99 -11.58 -7.55
CA CYS A 271 17.98 -12.54 -7.05
C CYS A 271 17.44 -13.50 -5.97
N TYR A 272 16.15 -13.82 -5.99
CA TYR A 272 15.52 -14.67 -4.97
C TYR A 272 14.31 -15.44 -5.52
N ALA A 273 13.97 -16.52 -4.84
CA ALA A 273 12.68 -17.21 -5.01
C ALA A 273 11.71 -16.76 -3.91
N TYR A 274 10.42 -16.69 -4.20
CA TYR A 274 9.39 -16.36 -3.20
C TYR A 274 8.30 -17.44 -3.16
N TYR A 275 7.80 -17.77 -1.99
CA TYR A 275 6.76 -18.80 -1.83
C TYR A 275 5.37 -18.21 -2.09
N GLU A 276 4.61 -18.81 -2.99
CA GLU A 276 3.20 -18.46 -3.24
C GLU A 276 2.30 -19.51 -2.58
N ALA A 277 1.68 -19.14 -1.47
CA ALA A 277 0.88 -20.04 -0.64
C ALA A 277 -0.37 -20.56 -1.34
N GLU A 278 -1.00 -19.76 -2.22
CA GLU A 278 -2.19 -20.20 -2.96
C GLU A 278 -1.86 -21.29 -3.99
N LEU A 279 -0.64 -21.25 -4.55
CA LEU A 279 -0.16 -22.22 -5.53
C LEU A 279 0.62 -23.36 -4.89
N GLY A 280 1.05 -23.21 -3.65
CA GLY A 280 1.81 -24.21 -2.90
C GLY A 280 3.20 -24.49 -3.47
N THR A 281 3.84 -23.49 -4.09
CA THR A 281 5.15 -23.64 -4.74
C THR A 281 5.98 -22.36 -4.65
N TYR A 282 7.30 -22.51 -4.86
CA TYR A 282 8.19 -21.38 -5.04
C TYR A 282 8.07 -20.80 -6.44
N MET A 283 8.10 -19.49 -6.50
CA MET A 283 8.00 -18.68 -7.69
C MET A 283 9.36 -18.03 -7.98
N MET A 284 9.67 -17.97 -9.27
CA MET A 284 10.87 -17.35 -9.81
C MET A 284 10.49 -16.08 -10.57
N SER A 285 11.33 -15.06 -10.44
CA SER A 285 11.21 -13.86 -11.27
C SER A 285 11.71 -14.15 -12.68
N MET A 286 10.93 -13.77 -13.70
CA MET A 286 11.35 -13.73 -15.09
C MET A 286 11.09 -12.34 -15.66
N ASP A 287 12.15 -11.61 -15.98
CA ASP A 287 12.00 -10.30 -16.60
C ASP A 287 11.62 -10.44 -18.07
N TYR A 288 10.58 -9.73 -18.49
CA TYR A 288 10.10 -9.77 -19.87
C TYR A 288 10.67 -8.63 -20.72
N GLY A 289 11.35 -7.69 -20.06
CA GLY A 289 12.03 -6.57 -20.68
C GLY A 289 11.11 -5.63 -21.46
N PHE A 290 11.66 -4.49 -21.87
CA PHE A 290 11.01 -3.48 -22.70
C PHE A 290 12.09 -2.61 -23.33
N VAL A 291 12.06 -2.30 -24.63
CA VAL A 291 13.03 -1.40 -25.25
C VAL A 291 12.32 -0.47 -26.23
N ALA A 292 11.89 0.72 -25.76
CA ALA A 292 11.20 1.70 -26.59
C ALA A 292 11.32 3.14 -26.02
N ASP A 293 11.06 4.16 -26.85
CA ASP A 293 11.07 5.57 -26.47
C ASP A 293 12.36 6.01 -25.70
N TYR A 294 13.53 5.58 -26.17
CA TYR A 294 14.84 5.83 -25.54
C TYR A 294 14.99 5.25 -24.11
N GLY A 295 14.19 4.25 -23.74
CA GLY A 295 14.25 3.62 -22.41
C GLY A 295 13.91 2.14 -22.39
N GLY A 296 14.27 1.51 -21.26
CA GLY A 296 13.93 0.12 -20.93
C GLY A 296 15.13 -0.84 -20.93
N SER A 297 14.88 -2.12 -20.68
CA SER A 297 15.88 -3.18 -20.54
C SER A 297 15.57 -4.42 -21.39
N PRO A 298 16.58 -5.11 -21.96
CA PRO A 298 16.38 -6.50 -22.36
C PRO A 298 16.06 -7.39 -21.14
N PRO A 299 15.44 -8.56 -21.36
CA PRO A 299 15.39 -9.68 -20.43
C PRO A 299 16.79 -10.11 -20.00
N LEU A 300 17.24 -9.68 -18.83
CA LEU A 300 18.55 -9.99 -18.26
C LEU A 300 18.61 -11.41 -17.71
N ILE A 301 17.51 -11.95 -17.18
CA ILE A 301 17.52 -13.29 -16.57
C ILE A 301 17.81 -14.35 -17.63
N ALA A 302 17.16 -14.28 -18.79
CA ALA A 302 17.47 -15.17 -19.92
C ALA A 302 18.94 -15.05 -20.36
N ALA A 303 19.47 -13.81 -20.43
CA ALA A 303 20.84 -13.57 -20.84
C ALA A 303 21.87 -14.17 -19.85
N GLU A 304 21.65 -14.00 -18.55
CA GLU A 304 22.53 -14.51 -17.50
C GLU A 304 22.51 -16.05 -17.44
N TYR A 305 21.33 -16.67 -17.53
CA TYR A 305 21.21 -18.13 -17.52
C TYR A 305 21.82 -18.77 -18.76
N ALA A 306 21.53 -18.23 -19.95
CA ALA A 306 22.13 -18.72 -21.19
C ALA A 306 23.67 -18.66 -21.11
N LYS A 307 24.22 -17.53 -20.66
CA LYS A 307 25.67 -17.36 -20.48
C LYS A 307 26.25 -18.34 -19.44
N ALA A 308 25.59 -18.50 -18.30
CA ALA A 308 26.04 -19.40 -17.24
C ALA A 308 26.03 -20.88 -17.67
N LEU A 309 25.13 -21.24 -18.59
CA LEU A 309 25.03 -22.57 -19.20
C LEU A 309 25.92 -22.75 -20.45
N GLY A 310 26.81 -21.79 -20.74
CA GLY A 310 27.71 -21.86 -21.90
C GLY A 310 27.02 -21.63 -23.25
N GLY A 311 25.81 -21.07 -23.21
CA GLY A 311 24.99 -20.69 -24.36
C GLY A 311 25.19 -19.24 -24.81
N GLU A 312 24.28 -18.80 -25.68
CA GLU A 312 24.26 -17.46 -26.25
C GLU A 312 22.88 -16.82 -26.12
N TYR A 313 22.84 -15.50 -25.88
CA TYR A 313 21.61 -14.71 -25.86
C TYR A 313 21.65 -13.62 -26.91
N LYS A 314 20.50 -13.35 -27.53
CA LYS A 314 20.34 -12.30 -28.54
C LYS A 314 19.00 -11.59 -28.39
N LEU A 315 19.06 -10.27 -28.22
CA LEU A 315 17.90 -9.39 -28.37
C LEU A 315 17.60 -9.16 -29.86
N LEU A 316 16.34 -9.32 -30.27
CA LEU A 316 15.90 -9.11 -31.65
C LEU A 316 15.31 -7.70 -31.82
N THR A 317 14.53 -7.22 -30.84
CA THR A 317 14.00 -5.85 -30.83
C THR A 317 15.06 -4.87 -30.31
N THR A 318 15.84 -4.26 -31.21
CA THR A 318 16.96 -3.38 -30.84
C THR A 318 16.73 -1.89 -31.12
N ASP A 319 15.65 -1.53 -31.81
CA ASP A 319 15.35 -0.13 -32.14
C ASP A 319 14.65 0.59 -30.98
N GLN A 320 15.42 1.37 -30.23
CA GLN A 320 14.91 2.16 -29.11
C GLN A 320 14.06 3.37 -29.51
N LYS A 321 14.03 3.73 -30.79
CA LYS A 321 13.32 4.92 -31.28
C LYS A 321 11.90 4.59 -31.72
N ALA A 322 11.64 3.33 -32.04
CA ALA A 322 10.31 2.86 -32.30
C ALA A 322 9.49 2.94 -31.01
N ARG A 323 8.21 3.31 -31.16
CA ARG A 323 7.22 3.22 -30.07
C ARG A 323 6.59 1.82 -30.00
N ASP A 324 7.24 0.86 -30.65
CA ASP A 324 6.86 -0.54 -30.57
C ASP A 324 7.21 -1.03 -29.17
N LEU A 325 6.19 -1.44 -28.45
CA LEU A 325 6.34 -1.86 -27.07
C LEU A 325 6.63 -3.37 -26.99
N ASP A 326 6.54 -4.10 -28.11
CA ASP A 326 6.74 -5.55 -28.14
C ASP A 326 8.23 -5.89 -28.17
N LEU A 327 8.63 -6.83 -27.33
CA LEU A 327 10.00 -7.31 -27.22
C LEU A 327 10.11 -8.74 -27.73
N ALA A 328 11.11 -8.97 -28.58
CA ALA A 328 11.51 -10.30 -29.01
C ALA A 328 12.99 -10.55 -28.65
N SER A 329 13.27 -11.74 -28.11
CA SER A 329 14.63 -12.21 -27.84
C SER A 329 14.73 -13.72 -28.02
N THR A 330 15.96 -14.21 -28.14
CA THR A 330 16.25 -15.63 -28.29
C THR A 330 17.50 -16.00 -27.49
N TRP A 331 17.52 -17.22 -26.96
CA TRP A 331 18.73 -17.81 -26.40
C TRP A 331 18.92 -19.24 -26.87
N MET A 332 20.17 -19.68 -26.92
CA MET A 332 20.56 -21.04 -27.29
C MET A 332 21.37 -21.67 -26.18
N ILE A 333 21.00 -22.89 -25.77
CA ILE A 333 21.70 -23.69 -24.76
C ILE A 333 21.76 -25.12 -25.28
N HIS A 334 22.95 -25.74 -25.27
CA HIS A 334 23.18 -27.13 -25.69
C HIS A 334 22.55 -27.55 -27.04
N GLY A 335 22.40 -26.62 -27.99
CA GLY A 335 21.84 -26.89 -29.32
C GLY A 335 20.32 -26.72 -29.43
N HIS A 336 19.63 -26.41 -28.33
CA HIS A 336 18.23 -26.02 -28.30
C HIS A 336 18.09 -24.51 -28.38
N THR A 337 17.02 -24.02 -29.02
CA THR A 337 16.74 -22.59 -29.17
C THR A 337 15.42 -22.23 -28.50
N TRP A 338 15.47 -21.21 -27.64
CA TRP A 338 14.30 -20.56 -27.07
C TRP A 338 14.05 -19.23 -27.74
N GLU A 339 12.78 -18.91 -27.93
CA GLU A 339 12.33 -17.64 -28.51
C GLU A 339 11.24 -17.05 -27.62
N LEU A 340 11.50 -15.86 -27.08
CA LEU A 340 10.56 -15.09 -26.27
C LEU A 340 9.91 -14.00 -27.11
N THR A 341 8.59 -13.89 -27.01
CA THR A 341 7.81 -12.71 -27.41
C THR A 341 7.05 -12.18 -26.20
N ALA A 342 7.31 -10.93 -25.84
CA ALA A 342 6.57 -10.20 -24.80
C ALA A 342 5.85 -9.01 -25.43
N LYS A 343 4.52 -8.99 -25.35
CA LYS A 343 3.71 -7.88 -25.86
C LYS A 343 3.21 -7.01 -24.73
N HIS A 344 3.16 -5.71 -24.97
CA HIS A 344 2.78 -4.73 -23.97
C HIS A 344 1.57 -3.89 -24.40
N THR A 345 0.76 -3.51 -23.42
CA THR A 345 -0.28 -2.50 -23.61
C THR A 345 0.33 -1.11 -23.80
N GLU A 346 -0.45 -0.14 -24.29
CA GLU A 346 -0.01 1.28 -24.39
C GLU A 346 0.44 1.87 -23.04
N LYS A 347 0.00 1.29 -21.92
CA LYS A 347 0.39 1.65 -20.56
C LYS A 347 1.66 0.94 -20.08
N LYS A 348 2.34 0.19 -20.96
CA LYS A 348 3.57 -0.59 -20.70
C LYS A 348 3.40 -1.76 -19.73
N ASN A 349 2.17 -2.21 -19.51
CA ASN A 349 1.90 -3.46 -18.80
C ASN A 349 2.03 -4.65 -19.75
N LEU A 350 2.55 -5.77 -19.26
CA LEU A 350 2.59 -7.03 -19.99
C LEU A 350 1.16 -7.46 -20.36
N HIS A 351 0.96 -7.83 -21.61
CA HIS A 351 -0.32 -8.32 -22.14
C HIS A 351 -0.23 -9.79 -22.57
N ASP A 352 0.91 -10.18 -23.14
CA ASP A 352 1.15 -11.51 -23.68
C ASP A 352 2.62 -11.86 -23.44
N PHE A 353 2.89 -13.07 -22.93
CA PHE A 353 4.23 -13.57 -22.68
C PHE A 353 4.30 -15.00 -23.17
N LYS A 354 5.05 -15.21 -24.25
CA LYS A 354 5.14 -16.49 -24.91
C LYS A 354 6.59 -16.87 -25.13
N VAL A 355 6.94 -18.09 -24.75
CA VAL A 355 8.24 -18.69 -25.02
C VAL A 355 8.05 -20.01 -25.75
N THR A 356 8.73 -20.17 -26.87
CA THR A 356 8.84 -21.44 -27.58
C THR A 356 10.24 -22.03 -27.42
N LYS A 357 10.34 -23.36 -27.39
CA LYS A 357 11.59 -24.12 -27.48
C LYS A 357 11.56 -24.94 -28.76
N ASP A 358 12.52 -24.73 -29.64
CA ASP A 358 12.61 -25.38 -30.96
C ASP A 358 11.29 -25.30 -31.78
N GLY A 359 10.58 -24.18 -31.61
CA GLY A 359 9.29 -23.92 -32.26
C GLY A 359 8.06 -24.49 -31.54
N GLU A 360 8.23 -25.26 -30.47
CA GLU A 360 7.13 -25.76 -29.65
C GLU A 360 6.83 -24.82 -28.48
N ASP A 361 5.55 -24.54 -28.23
CA ASP A 361 5.13 -23.66 -27.13
C ASP A 361 5.36 -24.32 -25.77
N LEU A 362 6.05 -23.62 -24.86
CA LEU A 362 6.27 -24.12 -23.50
C LEU A 362 5.02 -24.06 -22.63
N ASN A 363 3.96 -23.35 -23.06
CA ASN A 363 2.69 -23.17 -22.35
C ASN A 363 2.91 -22.72 -20.90
N LEU A 364 3.75 -21.70 -20.71
CA LEU A 364 4.09 -21.16 -19.40
C LEU A 364 2.88 -20.41 -18.82
N GLU A 365 2.66 -20.59 -17.53
CA GLU A 365 1.67 -19.80 -16.80
C GLU A 365 2.37 -18.63 -16.11
N THR A 366 1.95 -17.40 -16.41
CA THR A 366 2.55 -16.18 -15.85
C THR A 366 1.66 -15.56 -14.78
N TYR A 367 2.31 -15.06 -13.74
CA TYR A 367 1.69 -14.35 -12.63
C TYR A 367 2.31 -12.95 -12.50
N ASP A 368 1.67 -12.07 -11.75
CA ASP A 368 2.25 -10.77 -11.42
C ASP A 368 3.55 -10.99 -10.62
N GLY A 369 4.64 -10.38 -11.06
CA GLY A 369 5.92 -10.48 -10.39
C GLY A 369 6.01 -9.57 -9.15
N PRO A 370 7.05 -9.76 -8.30
CA PRO A 370 7.23 -8.97 -7.07
C PRO A 370 7.64 -7.50 -7.33
N THR A 371 7.83 -7.12 -8.59
CA THR A 371 8.29 -5.79 -9.01
C THR A 371 7.86 -5.50 -10.44
N MET A 372 7.99 -4.23 -10.87
CA MET A 372 7.68 -3.82 -12.23
C MET A 372 8.54 -4.57 -13.26
N PHE A 373 7.97 -4.83 -14.43
CA PHE A 373 8.65 -5.44 -15.59
C PHE A 373 9.10 -6.90 -15.42
N VAL A 374 8.52 -7.60 -14.44
CA VAL A 374 8.78 -9.01 -14.14
C VAL A 374 7.48 -9.78 -14.07
N ALA A 375 7.49 -10.99 -14.62
CA ALA A 375 6.47 -12.00 -14.41
C ALA A 375 6.94 -12.99 -13.35
N GLY A 376 6.03 -13.45 -12.49
CA GLY A 376 6.22 -14.62 -11.65
C GLY A 376 5.98 -15.89 -12.46
N LEU A 377 6.90 -16.85 -12.36
CA LEU A 377 6.74 -18.20 -12.90
C LEU A 377 6.84 -19.21 -11.76
N LYS A 378 6.05 -20.29 -11.80
CA LYS A 378 6.31 -21.45 -10.95
C LYS A 378 7.73 -21.97 -11.22
N VAL A 379 8.43 -22.44 -10.19
CA VAL A 379 9.80 -22.95 -10.33
C VAL A 379 9.92 -24.04 -11.41
N GLU A 380 8.89 -24.86 -11.60
CA GLU A 380 8.82 -25.86 -12.68
C GLU A 380 8.79 -25.23 -14.08
N ASP A 381 8.02 -24.15 -14.25
CA ASP A 381 7.92 -23.42 -15.52
C ASP A 381 9.20 -22.65 -15.81
N PHE A 382 9.83 -22.10 -14.77
CA PHE A 382 11.16 -21.50 -14.87
C PHE A 382 12.21 -22.53 -15.33
N CYS A 383 12.15 -23.76 -14.82
CA CYS A 383 13.05 -24.83 -15.24
C CYS A 383 12.93 -25.18 -16.73
N LYS A 384 11.73 -25.10 -17.32
CA LYS A 384 11.50 -25.33 -18.76
C LYS A 384 12.17 -24.29 -19.67
N LEU A 385 12.42 -23.08 -19.16
CA LEU A 385 13.09 -22.03 -19.93
C LEU A 385 14.56 -22.33 -20.23
N PHE A 386 15.19 -23.22 -19.47
CA PHE A 386 16.64 -23.42 -19.49
C PHE A 386 17.06 -24.90 -19.37
N ASP A 387 16.11 -25.84 -19.48
CA ASP A 387 16.31 -27.27 -19.24
C ASP A 387 17.00 -27.57 -17.90
N LEU A 388 16.32 -27.18 -16.81
CA LEU A 388 16.82 -27.35 -15.45
C LEU A 388 15.99 -28.37 -14.66
N SER A 389 16.62 -28.92 -13.64
CA SER A 389 15.98 -29.52 -12.48
C SER A 389 16.28 -28.65 -11.25
N TYR A 390 15.51 -28.78 -10.18
CA TYR A 390 15.69 -27.97 -8.98
C TYR A 390 15.61 -28.77 -7.68
N GLU A 391 16.28 -28.26 -6.65
CA GLU A 391 16.20 -28.67 -5.25
C GLU A 391 16.08 -27.42 -4.38
N ILE A 392 15.21 -27.45 -3.37
CA ILE A 392 15.01 -26.35 -2.42
C ILE A 392 15.58 -26.77 -1.06
N ASP A 393 16.39 -25.89 -0.46
CA ASP A 393 16.87 -26.00 0.91
C ASP A 393 16.58 -24.69 1.66
N GLU A 394 15.45 -24.67 2.36
CA GLU A 394 15.03 -23.51 3.15
C GLU A 394 15.97 -23.23 4.33
N LYS A 395 16.66 -24.25 4.86
CA LYS A 395 17.63 -24.05 5.95
C LYS A 395 18.88 -23.35 5.44
N ALA A 396 19.29 -23.65 4.21
CA ALA A 396 20.35 -22.93 3.52
C ALA A 396 19.86 -21.62 2.87
N ASP A 397 18.58 -21.27 3.00
CA ASP A 397 17.99 -20.07 2.37
C ASP A 397 18.20 -20.05 0.84
N SER A 398 18.14 -21.24 0.22
CA SER A 398 18.67 -21.47 -1.12
C SER A 398 17.77 -22.33 -2.00
N ILE A 399 17.75 -22.00 -3.29
CA ILE A 399 17.29 -22.89 -4.36
C ILE A 399 18.47 -23.25 -5.28
N TYR A 400 18.57 -24.53 -5.62
CA TYR A 400 19.63 -25.09 -6.46
C TYR A 400 19.06 -25.59 -7.77
N PHE A 401 19.57 -25.07 -8.88
CA PHE A 401 19.29 -25.55 -10.22
C PHE A 401 20.43 -26.41 -10.75
N THR A 402 20.08 -27.49 -11.43
CA THR A 402 21.03 -28.36 -12.14
C THR A 402 20.58 -28.52 -13.59
N SER A 403 21.49 -28.27 -14.53
CA SER A 403 21.22 -28.48 -15.96
C SER A 403 20.96 -29.96 -16.25
N VAL A 404 19.92 -30.23 -17.02
CA VAL A 404 19.58 -31.57 -17.49
C VAL A 404 20.21 -31.72 -18.88
N GLU A 405 21.35 -32.41 -18.96
CA GLU A 405 22.03 -32.75 -20.23
C GLU A 405 21.29 -33.81 -21.04
#